data_AF-A0A960EAJ5-F1
#
_entry.id   AF-A0A960EAJ5-F1
#
_cell.length_a   1.000
_cell.length_b   1.000
_cell.length_c   1.000
_cell.angle_alpha   90.00
_cell.angle_beta   90.00
_cell.angle_gamma   90.00
#
_symmetry.space_group_name_H-M   'P 1'
#
loop_
_entity.id
_entity.type
_entity.pdbx_description
1 polymer ?
#
loop_
_entity_poly.entity_id
_entity_poly.type
_entity_poly.pdbx_seq_one_letter_code
_entity_poly.pdbx_strand_id
1 'polypeptide(L)'
;DVGPKTTVLLLGDARNNYHASQSWVVKEIQHKARHVYWLNPEPKSYWNTGDSIVGDYGAHTDGVFECRNLRQLEGFVEKLA
;
A
#
# COMPACT_ATOMS: atom_id res chain seq x y z
N ASP A 1 13.70 14.25 3.31
CA ASP A 1 12.36 14.66 3.72
C ASP A 1 11.35 14.17 2.68
N VAL A 2 10.12 13.87 3.07
CA VAL A 2 9.04 13.46 2.15
C VAL A 2 8.33 14.72 1.68
N GLY A 3 8.24 14.93 0.36
CA GLY A 3 7.59 16.12 -0.19
C GLY A 3 6.95 15.89 -1.57
N PRO A 4 6.46 16.96 -2.22
CA PRO A 4 5.62 16.86 -3.42
C PRO A 4 6.28 16.29 -4.68
N LYS A 5 7.56 15.91 -4.60
CA LYS A 5 8.31 15.22 -5.67
C LYS A 5 8.65 13.76 -5.32
N THR A 6 8.24 13.29 -4.14
CA THR A 6 8.57 11.97 -3.62
C THR A 6 7.44 10.98 -3.93
N THR A 7 7.79 9.79 -4.41
CA THR A 7 6.88 8.65 -4.46
C THR A 7 7.26 7.67 -3.37
N VAL A 8 6.30 7.26 -2.55
CA VAL A 8 6.48 6.26 -1.49
C VAL A 8 5.87 4.94 -1.95
N LEU A 9 6.64 3.87 -1.80
CA LEU A 9 6.20 2.51 -2.08
C LEU A 9 6.21 1.71 -0.78
N LEU A 10 5.03 1.30 -0.33
CA LEU A 10 4.84 0.43 0.83
C LEU A 10 4.79 -1.01 0.35
N LEU A 11 5.66 -1.87 0.89
CA LEU A 11 5.75 -3.28 0.52
C LEU A 11 5.38 -4.13 1.74
N GLY A 12 4.31 -4.92 1.66
CA GLY A 12 3.89 -5.78 2.76
C GLY A 12 2.45 -6.26 2.65
N ASP A 13 2.07 -7.23 3.48
CA ASP A 13 0.76 -7.88 3.47
C ASP A 13 -0.35 -7.11 4.21
N ALA A 14 0.01 -6.02 4.89
CA ALA A 14 -0.87 -5.23 5.75
C ALA A 14 -1.47 -6.02 6.92
N ARG A 15 -0.79 -7.08 7.37
CA ARG A 15 -1.08 -7.73 8.65
C ARG A 15 -0.48 -6.93 9.78
N ASN A 16 -1.30 -6.61 10.78
CA ASN A 16 -0.88 -5.76 11.89
C ASN A 16 -0.79 -6.50 13.23
N ASN A 17 -0.95 -7.83 13.24
CA ASN A 17 -0.92 -8.67 14.44
C ASN A 17 -1.88 -8.18 15.53
N TYR A 18 -3.08 -7.72 15.15
CA TYR A 18 -4.14 -7.25 16.06
C TYR A 18 -3.80 -5.98 16.86
N HIS A 19 -2.79 -5.22 16.46
CA HIS A 19 -2.50 -3.92 17.06
C HIS A 19 -3.46 -2.83 16.56
N ALA A 20 -3.39 -1.63 17.15
CA ALA A 20 -4.09 -0.47 16.60
C ALA A 20 -3.55 -0.17 15.19
N SER A 21 -4.43 0.19 14.23
CA SER A 21 -4.02 0.34 12.83
C SER A 21 -2.93 1.40 12.65
N GLN A 22 -3.03 2.52 13.39
CA GLN A 22 -2.19 3.71 13.17
C GLN A 22 -2.22 4.18 11.70
N SER A 23 -3.36 3.98 11.01
CA SER A 23 -3.51 4.31 9.58
C SER A 23 -3.31 5.82 9.29
N TRP A 24 -3.47 6.67 10.30
CA TRP A 24 -3.14 8.10 10.22
C TRP A 24 -1.68 8.36 9.81
N VAL A 25 -0.74 7.45 10.09
CA VAL A 25 0.66 7.59 9.64
C VAL A 25 0.72 7.55 8.12
N VAL A 26 -0.02 6.63 7.49
CA VAL A 26 -0.09 6.52 6.02
C VAL A 26 -0.76 7.76 5.44
N LYS A 27 -1.79 8.27 6.11
CA LYS A 27 -2.44 9.55 5.75
C LYS A 27 -1.46 10.71 5.75
N GLU A 28 -0.64 10.86 6.80
CA GLU A 28 0.38 11.92 6.86
C GLU A 28 1.44 11.80 5.76
N ILE A 29 1.82 10.57 5.39
CA ILE A 29 2.72 10.34 4.25
C ILE A 29 2.04 10.77 2.94
N GLN A 30 0.79 10.37 2.73
CA GLN A 30 0.03 10.71 1.52
C GLN A 30 -0.23 12.20 1.38
N HIS A 31 -0.42 12.93 2.48
CA HIS A 31 -0.56 14.38 2.48
C HIS A 31 0.73 15.11 2.02
N LYS A 32 1.91 14.49 2.16
CA LYS A 32 3.21 15.10 1.85
C LYS A 32 3.79 14.65 0.51
N ALA A 33 3.66 13.36 0.21
CA ALA A 33 4.23 12.74 -0.97
C ALA A 33 3.45 13.15 -2.24
N ARG A 34 4.10 13.02 -3.40
CA ARG A 34 3.42 13.10 -4.70
C ARG A 34 2.49 11.90 -4.91
N HIS A 35 3.00 10.72 -4.59
CA HIS A 35 2.29 9.45 -4.72
C HIS A 35 2.65 8.50 -3.57
N VAL A 36 1.68 7.70 -3.13
CA VAL A 36 1.83 6.62 -2.16
C VAL A 36 1.14 5.39 -2.71
N TYR A 37 1.89 4.33 -2.99
CA TYR A 37 1.34 3.05 -3.45
C TYR A 37 1.67 1.93 -2.48
N TRP A 38 0.78 0.95 -2.39
CA TRP A 38 0.99 -0.26 -1.59
C TRP A 38 1.03 -1.49 -2.49
N LEU A 39 2.13 -2.24 -2.46
CA LEU A 39 2.25 -3.53 -3.12
C LEU A 39 2.13 -4.66 -2.10
N ASN A 40 1.03 -5.39 -2.18
CA ASN A 40 0.70 -6.46 -1.25
C ASN A 40 0.98 -7.84 -1.90
N PRO A 41 1.83 -8.69 -1.29
CA PRO A 41 2.15 -10.02 -1.82
C PRO A 41 1.04 -11.06 -1.58
N GLU A 42 0.04 -10.78 -0.75
CA GLU A 42 -1.10 -11.67 -0.57
C GLU A 42 -2.10 -11.53 -1.73
N PRO A 43 -2.71 -12.64 -2.19
CA PRO A 43 -3.79 -12.57 -3.16
C PRO A 43 -4.94 -11.71 -2.64
N LYS A 44 -5.60 -10.93 -3.52
CA LYS A 44 -6.72 -10.05 -3.13
C LYS A 44 -7.84 -10.75 -2.36
N SER A 45 -8.04 -12.05 -2.58
CA SER A 45 -9.04 -12.85 -1.85
C SER A 45 -8.76 -12.96 -0.34
N TYR A 46 -7.52 -12.73 0.10
CA TYR A 46 -7.11 -12.75 1.52
C TYR A 46 -7.12 -11.36 2.17
N TRP A 47 -7.31 -10.31 1.38
CA TRP A 47 -7.32 -8.94 1.89
C TRP A 47 -8.50 -8.72 2.81
N ASN A 48 -8.26 -8.06 3.95
CA ASN A 48 -9.26 -7.84 5.00
C ASN A 48 -9.81 -9.15 5.60
N THR A 49 -9.02 -10.23 5.54
CA THR A 49 -9.30 -11.48 6.25
C THR A 49 -8.27 -11.70 7.37
N GLY A 50 -8.68 -12.33 8.47
CA GLY A 50 -7.82 -12.50 9.64
C GLY A 50 -7.44 -11.15 10.25
N ASP A 51 -6.14 -10.89 10.39
CA ASP A 51 -5.56 -9.64 10.90
C ASP A 51 -5.03 -8.72 9.78
N SER A 52 -5.35 -9.01 8.52
CA SER A 52 -5.06 -8.10 7.41
C SER A 52 -5.99 -6.89 7.51
N ILE A 53 -5.42 -5.69 7.60
CA ILE A 53 -6.15 -4.41 7.65
C ILE A 53 -5.83 -3.52 6.43
N VAL A 54 -5.61 -4.16 5.27
CA VAL A 54 -5.24 -3.46 4.04
C VAL A 54 -6.27 -2.41 3.62
N GLY A 55 -7.55 -2.57 3.98
CA GLY A 55 -8.59 -1.56 3.76
C GLY A 55 -8.31 -0.25 4.50
N ASP A 56 -7.88 -0.34 5.76
CA ASP A 56 -7.58 0.84 6.60
C ASP A 56 -6.34 1.58 6.08
N TYR A 57 -5.29 0.85 5.71
CA TYR A 57 -4.10 1.46 5.13
C TYR A 57 -4.33 1.97 3.71
N GLY A 58 -5.00 1.16 2.89
CA GLY A 58 -5.27 1.44 1.48
C GLY A 58 -6.12 2.69 1.25
N ALA A 59 -7.02 3.01 2.19
CA ALA A 59 -7.80 4.25 2.19
C ALA A 59 -6.95 5.53 2.22
N HIS A 60 -5.66 5.43 2.53
CA HIS A 60 -4.70 6.53 2.57
C HIS A 60 -3.57 6.37 1.55
N THR A 61 -3.83 5.65 0.46
CA THR A 61 -2.88 5.47 -0.66
C THR A 61 -3.54 5.85 -1.98
N ASP A 62 -2.74 6.17 -2.99
CA ASP A 62 -3.20 6.38 -4.38
C ASP A 62 -3.56 5.05 -5.06
N GLY A 63 -3.14 3.92 -4.49
CA GLY A 63 -3.54 2.60 -4.96
C GLY A 63 -2.88 1.46 -4.20
N VAL A 64 -3.64 0.38 -4.05
CA VAL A 64 -3.16 -0.91 -3.50
C VAL A 64 -3.21 -1.95 -4.61
N PHE A 65 -2.08 -2.62 -4.83
CA PHE A 65 -1.91 -3.62 -5.89
C PHE A 65 -1.46 -4.94 -5.31
N GLU A 66 -2.07 -6.04 -5.78
CA GLU A 66 -1.52 -7.37 -5.56
C GLU A 66 -0.24 -7.52 -6.39
N CYS A 67 0.86 -7.86 -5.73
CA CYS A 67 2.18 -7.99 -6.34
C CYS A 67 2.97 -9.12 -5.66
N ARG A 68 2.77 -10.35 -6.14
CA ARG A 68 3.39 -11.59 -5.67
C ARG A 68 4.37 -12.21 -6.65
N ASN A 69 4.56 -11.60 -7.82
CA ASN A 69 5.51 -12.05 -8.83
C ASN A 69 5.93 -10.90 -9.77
N LEU A 70 6.97 -11.14 -10.58
CA LEU A 70 7.52 -10.16 -11.51
C LEU A 70 6.49 -9.66 -12.54
N ARG A 71 5.62 -10.54 -13.05
CA ARG A 71 4.60 -10.14 -14.02
C ARG A 71 3.62 -9.11 -13.45
N GLN A 72 3.27 -9.23 -12.17
CA GLN A 72 2.41 -8.24 -11.50
C GLN A 72 3.17 -6.95 -11.19
N LEU A 73 4.45 -7.03 -10.87
CA LEU A 73 5.30 -5.85 -10.71
C LEU A 73 5.43 -5.08 -12.03
N GLU A 74 5.70 -5.78 -13.14
CA GLU A 74 5.70 -5.21 -14.49
C GLU A 74 4.37 -4.52 -14.79
N GLY A 75 3.25 -5.20 -14.54
CA GLY A 75 1.91 -4.63 -14.76
C GLY A 75 1.55 -3.48 -13.82
N PHE A 76 2.24 -3.31 -12.68
CA PHE A 76 2.14 -2.10 -11.85
C PHE A 76 2.95 -0.96 -12.46
N VAL A 77 4.21 -1.22 -12.86
CA VAL A 77 5.08 -0.22 -13.47
C VAL A 77 4.47 0.34 -14.75
N GLU A 78 3.83 -0.49 -15.58
CA GLU A 78 3.09 -0.04 -16.78
C GLU A 78 1.95 0.92 -16.48
N LYS A 79 1.34 0.87 -15.28
CA LYS A 79 0.27 1.80 -14.87
C LYS A 79 0.77 3.14 -14.37
N LEU A 80 2.07 3.24 -14.06
CA LEU A 80 2.71 4.48 -13.64
C LEU A 80 3.26 5.30 -14.81
N ALA A 81 3.41 4.68 -15.99
CA ALA A 81 3.87 5.29 -17.23
C ALA A 81 2.75 6.10 -17.89
#